data_AF-A0A1A8QBM4-F1
#
_entry.id   AF-A0A1A8QBM4-F1
#
_cell.length_a   1.000
_cell.length_b   1.000
_cell.length_c   1.000
_cell.angle_alpha   90.00
_cell.angle_beta   90.00
_cell.angle_gamma   90.00
#
_symmetry.space_group_name_H-M   'P 1'
#
loop_
_entity.id
_entity.type
_entity.pdbx_description
1 polymer ?
#
loop_
_entity_poly.entity_id
_entity_poly.type
_entity_poly.pdbx_seq_one_letter_code
_entity_poly.pdbx_strand_id
1 'polypeptide(L)'
;HLTVHQTTGSLYIGAVNRIYKLSGNLTLLVSHDTGPEYDNKACYPPLIVQPCSEPLASTDNVNKLLLIDYSHNRLLACGSLYQGICKLMRLDDLFILVEPTHKKEHYLSSDNQTGTMYGVVVPSQGQDATLYIGTAVGGKQDYFPTISSRKLPRDPESSAMLDYELHTDFVSSLIKIPSDTLALVSHFDIYYVYGFASGNFVYFLTVQPETP
;
A
#
# COMPACT_ATOMS: atom_id res chain seq x y z
N HIS A 1 -3.28 4.07 11.22
CA HIS A 1 -3.43 2.62 11.42
C HIS A 1 -2.65 2.17 12.66
N LEU A 2 -3.02 1.03 13.25
CA LEU A 2 -2.31 0.41 14.38
C LEU A 2 -2.27 -1.10 14.20
N THR A 3 -1.13 -1.72 14.46
CA THR A 3 -0.99 -3.18 14.52
C THR A 3 -0.11 -3.57 15.71
N VAL A 4 -0.44 -4.71 16.33
CA VAL A 4 0.30 -5.25 17.48
C VAL A 4 0.95 -6.54 17.05
N HIS A 5 2.24 -6.67 17.30
CA HIS A 5 2.95 -7.90 17.04
C HIS A 5 2.50 -8.99 18.01
N GLN A 6 1.92 -10.06 17.49
CA GLN A 6 1.28 -11.12 18.29
C GLN A 6 2.22 -11.76 19.33
N THR A 7 3.49 -11.98 18.97
CA THR A 7 4.46 -12.62 19.88
C THR A 7 5.14 -11.66 20.86
N THR A 8 5.57 -10.47 20.41
CA THR A 8 6.39 -9.56 21.23
C THR A 8 5.58 -8.50 21.96
N GLY A 9 4.31 -8.30 21.59
CA GLY A 9 3.47 -7.22 22.11
C GLY A 9 3.93 -5.81 21.70
N SER A 10 4.91 -5.68 20.80
CA SER A 10 5.33 -4.39 20.25
C SER A 10 4.20 -3.80 19.42
N LEU A 11 3.94 -2.49 19.60
CA LEU A 11 2.94 -1.77 18.82
C LEU A 11 3.62 -1.01 17.68
N TYR A 12 3.03 -1.09 16.50
CA TYR A 12 3.39 -0.28 15.35
C TYR A 12 2.22 0.64 15.00
N ILE A 13 2.47 1.95 14.96
CA ILE A 13 1.47 2.97 14.68
C ILE A 13 1.86 3.69 13.40
N GLY A 14 0.99 3.63 12.40
CA GLY A 14 1.09 4.40 11.17
C GLY A 14 0.29 5.67 11.32
N ALA A 15 0.98 6.81 11.31
CA ALA A 15 0.41 8.15 11.46
C ALA A 15 0.67 8.98 10.21
N VAL A 16 0.19 10.22 10.21
CA VAL A 16 0.58 11.21 9.20
C VAL A 16 2.05 11.59 9.46
N ASN A 17 2.88 11.54 8.41
CA ASN A 17 4.31 11.88 8.41
C ASN A 17 5.22 11.02 9.30
N ARG A 18 4.68 10.00 9.99
CA ARG A 18 5.43 9.22 10.99
C ARG A 18 4.97 7.77 11.03
N ILE A 19 5.92 6.88 11.28
CA ILE A 19 5.68 5.51 11.74
C ILE A 19 6.37 5.35 13.09
N TYR A 20 5.65 4.81 14.08
CA TYR A 20 6.17 4.61 15.42
C TYR A 20 6.23 3.14 15.78
N LYS A 21 7.28 2.76 16.52
CA LYS A 21 7.33 1.53 17.30
C LYS A 21 7.26 1.89 18.78
N LEU A 22 6.35 1.27 19.50
CA LEU A 22 6.15 1.46 20.93
C LEU A 22 6.20 0.12 21.66
N SER A 23 6.57 0.17 22.94
CA SER A 23 6.41 -0.95 23.87
C SER A 23 4.94 -1.16 24.24
N GLY A 24 4.63 -2.30 24.88
CA GLY A 24 3.27 -2.64 25.33
C GLY A 24 2.59 -1.63 26.26
N ASN A 25 3.36 -0.77 26.95
CA ASN A 25 2.84 0.32 27.78
C ASN A 25 2.87 1.69 27.08
N LEU A 26 2.96 1.72 25.74
CA LEU A 26 2.99 2.92 24.91
C LEU A 26 4.22 3.82 25.12
N THR A 27 5.34 3.26 25.58
CA THR A 27 6.61 4.00 25.59
C THR A 27 7.17 4.01 24.16
N LEU A 28 7.47 5.20 23.63
CA LEU A 28 8.10 5.34 22.33
C LEU A 28 9.48 4.68 22.33
N LEU A 29 9.69 3.75 21.41
CA LEU A 29 10.99 3.08 21.21
C LEU A 29 11.70 3.61 19.98
N VAL A 30 10.98 3.74 18.86
CA VAL A 30 11.51 4.21 17.58
C VAL A 30 10.48 5.07 16.88
N SER A 31 10.93 6.15 16.24
CA SER A 31 10.15 6.96 15.32
C SER A 31 10.85 7.02 13.97
N HIS A 32 10.11 6.77 12.91
CA HIS A 32 10.57 6.92 11.53
C HIS A 32 9.79 8.03 10.85
N ASP A 33 10.52 8.98 10.25
CA ASP A 33 9.97 10.09 9.47
C ASP A 33 9.52 9.63 8.08
N THR A 34 8.29 9.97 7.68
CA THR A 34 7.74 9.67 6.35
C THR A 34 7.33 10.91 5.57
N GLY A 35 7.44 12.10 6.15
CA GLY A 35 7.11 13.38 5.52
C GLY A 35 7.10 14.53 6.54
N PRO A 36 6.51 15.69 6.20
CA PRO A 36 5.95 16.02 4.88
C PRO A 36 7.05 16.17 3.83
N GLU A 37 6.66 16.13 2.55
CA GLU A 37 7.57 16.38 1.42
C GLU A 37 6.92 17.27 0.37
N TYR A 38 7.69 17.86 -0.53
CA TYR A 38 7.14 18.60 -1.67
C TYR A 38 6.61 17.63 -2.73
N ASP A 39 5.31 17.63 -2.96
CA ASP A 39 4.64 16.76 -3.92
C ASP A 39 3.42 17.44 -4.56
N ASN A 40 2.91 16.84 -5.63
CA ASN A 40 1.61 17.17 -6.20
C ASN A 40 0.99 15.89 -6.77
N LYS A 41 -0.28 15.61 -6.43
CA LYS A 41 -0.99 14.41 -6.89
C LYS A 41 -1.12 14.30 -8.41
N ALA A 42 -0.98 15.40 -9.15
CA ALA A 42 -0.95 15.39 -10.62
C ALA A 42 0.38 14.88 -11.21
N CYS A 43 1.47 14.83 -10.42
CA CYS A 43 2.77 14.33 -10.86
C CYS A 43 2.79 12.80 -11.00
N TYR A 44 2.59 12.31 -12.22
CA TYR A 44 2.66 10.89 -12.55
C TYR A 44 3.51 10.62 -13.81
N PRO A 45 4.51 9.71 -13.77
CA PRO A 45 5.17 9.16 -12.58
C PRO A 45 5.62 10.20 -11.53
N PRO A 46 5.88 9.78 -10.27
CA PRO A 46 6.21 10.68 -9.18
C PRO A 46 7.58 11.37 -9.33
N LEU A 47 7.78 12.44 -8.54
CA LEU A 47 9.00 13.26 -8.51
C LEU A 47 10.31 12.48 -8.28
N ILE A 48 10.24 11.43 -7.46
CA ILE A 48 11.38 10.56 -7.17
C ILE A 48 11.85 9.73 -8.38
N VAL A 49 11.05 9.69 -9.45
CA VAL A 49 11.36 8.96 -10.69
C VAL A 49 11.56 9.91 -11.87
N GLN A 50 10.78 10.99 -11.96
CA GLN A 50 10.89 11.96 -13.03
C GLN A 50 10.62 13.38 -12.55
N PRO A 51 11.24 14.41 -13.16
CA PRO A 51 10.85 15.79 -12.92
C PRO A 51 9.38 16.05 -13.25
N CYS A 52 8.71 16.90 -12.47
CA CYS A 52 7.33 17.29 -12.69
C CYS A 52 7.23 18.81 -12.85
N SER A 53 6.43 19.28 -13.81
CA SER A 53 6.20 20.71 -14.07
C SER A 53 5.08 21.32 -13.22
N GLU A 54 4.32 20.49 -12.51
CA GLU A 54 3.22 20.95 -11.67
C GLU A 54 3.73 21.75 -10.46
N PRO A 55 2.96 22.74 -9.97
CA PRO A 55 3.34 23.47 -8.77
C PRO A 55 3.36 22.52 -7.57
N LEU A 56 4.51 22.46 -6.90
CA LEU A 56 4.71 21.60 -5.74
C LEU A 56 4.26 22.30 -4.46
N ALA A 57 3.69 21.54 -3.54
CA ALA A 57 3.35 22.01 -2.20
C ALA A 57 3.86 21.03 -1.15
N SER A 58 4.17 21.54 0.04
CA SER A 58 4.42 20.70 1.21
C SER A 58 3.19 19.85 1.47
N THR A 59 3.32 18.55 1.25
CA THR A 59 2.23 17.57 1.28
C THR A 59 2.52 16.55 2.38
N ASP A 60 1.51 16.35 3.22
CA ASP A 60 1.56 15.35 4.28
C ASP A 60 1.48 13.92 3.72
N ASN A 61 2.26 13.01 4.32
CA ASN A 61 2.23 11.59 4.02
C ASN A 61 1.25 10.86 4.94
N VAL A 62 0.05 10.59 4.45
CA VAL A 62 -0.94 9.82 5.19
C VAL A 62 -0.58 8.34 5.10
N ASN A 63 -0.34 7.68 6.23
CA ASN A 63 -0.21 6.23 6.25
C ASN A 63 -1.52 5.55 5.82
N LYS A 64 -1.49 4.85 4.68
CA LYS A 64 -2.65 4.16 4.08
C LYS A 64 -2.69 2.65 4.33
N LEU A 65 -1.54 2.05 4.59
CA LEU A 65 -1.43 0.62 4.90
C LEU A 65 -0.33 0.40 5.93
N LEU A 66 -0.56 -0.54 6.85
CA LEU A 66 0.41 -0.94 7.86
C LEU A 66 0.21 -2.43 8.20
N LEU A 67 1.08 -3.29 7.70
CA LEU A 67 0.98 -4.75 7.86
C LEU A 67 2.29 -5.33 8.36
N ILE A 68 2.22 -6.29 9.27
CA ILE A 68 3.38 -7.08 9.70
C ILE A 68 3.48 -8.30 8.78
N ASP A 69 4.61 -8.45 8.11
CA ASP A 69 5.01 -9.69 7.44
C ASP A 69 5.76 -10.58 8.46
N TYR A 70 4.98 -11.41 9.14
CA TYR A 70 5.47 -12.29 10.21
C TYR A 70 6.49 -13.32 9.70
N SER A 71 6.38 -13.78 8.46
CA SER A 71 7.27 -14.79 7.89
C SER A 71 8.70 -14.27 7.71
N HIS A 72 8.86 -12.96 7.55
CA HIS A 72 10.14 -12.32 7.24
C HIS A 72 10.55 -11.24 8.24
N ASN A 73 9.87 -11.14 9.38
CA ASN A 73 10.18 -10.21 10.47
C ASN A 73 10.31 -8.74 9.99
N ARG A 74 9.38 -8.29 9.15
CA ARG A 74 9.38 -6.94 8.56
C ARG A 74 7.99 -6.31 8.56
N LEU A 75 7.96 -4.99 8.46
CA LEU A 75 6.77 -4.14 8.43
C LEU A 75 6.60 -3.59 7.02
N LEU A 76 5.44 -3.80 6.41
CA LEU A 76 5.03 -3.12 5.19
C LEU A 76 4.23 -1.88 5.56
N ALA A 77 4.70 -0.70 5.14
CA ALA A 77 4.01 0.55 5.35
C ALA A 77 3.88 1.31 4.01
N CYS A 78 2.66 1.67 3.65
CA CYS A 78 2.39 2.43 2.42
C CYS A 78 1.79 3.79 2.76
N GLY A 79 2.25 4.82 2.06
CA GLY A 79 1.86 6.21 2.26
C GLY A 79 0.90 6.71 1.18
N SER A 80 0.59 8.01 1.22
CA SER A 80 -0.13 8.73 0.15
C SER A 80 0.79 9.55 -0.74
N LEU A 81 2.00 9.87 -0.27
CA LEU A 81 3.01 10.60 -1.06
C LEU A 81 3.45 9.80 -2.28
N TYR A 82 3.87 10.52 -3.32
CA TYR A 82 4.50 9.97 -4.51
C TYR A 82 3.64 8.89 -5.18
N GLN A 83 2.35 9.17 -5.32
CA GLN A 83 1.36 8.25 -5.93
C GLN A 83 1.15 6.95 -5.11
N GLY A 84 1.52 6.96 -3.83
CA GLY A 84 1.23 5.89 -2.88
C GLY A 84 2.27 4.77 -2.88
N ILE A 85 3.54 5.13 -2.75
CA ILE A 85 4.64 4.16 -2.61
C ILE A 85 4.61 3.42 -1.25
N CYS A 86 5.28 2.27 -1.21
CA CYS A 86 5.45 1.47 -0.01
C CYS A 86 6.92 1.35 0.40
N LYS A 87 7.12 1.20 1.72
CA LYS A 87 8.39 0.86 2.35
C LYS A 87 8.25 -0.49 3.05
N LEU A 88 9.24 -1.35 2.88
CA LEU A 88 9.48 -2.46 3.79
C LEU A 88 10.51 -2.03 4.82
N MET A 89 10.21 -2.29 6.09
CA MET A 89 11.02 -1.82 7.21
C MET A 89 11.31 -2.97 8.17
N ARG A 90 12.48 -2.98 8.79
CA ARG A 90 12.79 -3.95 9.84
C ARG A 90 11.94 -3.66 11.08
N LEU A 91 11.38 -4.70 11.70
CA LEU A 91 10.54 -4.55 12.89
C LEU A 91 11.32 -4.03 14.11
N ASP A 92 12.62 -4.29 14.20
CA ASP A 92 13.42 -3.92 15.37
C ASP A 92 13.61 -2.42 15.53
N ASP A 93 13.98 -1.74 14.44
CA ASP A 93 14.43 -0.35 14.46
C ASP A 93 13.83 0.51 13.33
N LEU A 94 12.82 -0.01 12.61
CA LEU A 94 12.18 0.69 11.49
C LEU A 94 13.18 1.15 10.44
N PHE A 95 14.30 0.45 10.26
CA PHE A 95 15.22 0.70 9.16
C PHE A 95 14.57 0.28 7.83
N ILE A 96 14.66 1.13 6.80
CA ILE A 96 14.11 0.82 5.47
C ILE A 96 14.96 -0.29 4.84
N LEU A 97 14.32 -1.42 4.56
CA LEU A 97 14.92 -2.53 3.83
C LEU A 97 14.87 -2.28 2.33
N VAL A 98 13.71 -1.83 1.82
CA VAL A 98 13.51 -1.50 0.40
C VAL A 98 12.32 -0.55 0.24
N GLU A 99 12.39 0.29 -0.78
CA GLU A 99 11.31 1.17 -1.24
C GLU A 99 11.14 0.98 -2.76
N PRO A 100 10.26 0.07 -3.22
CA PRO A 100 10.06 -0.18 -4.65
C PRO A 100 9.44 1.05 -5.33
N THR A 101 10.09 1.56 -6.39
CA THR A 101 9.64 2.78 -7.09
C THR A 101 9.80 2.73 -8.62
N HIS A 102 10.55 1.76 -9.15
CA HIS A 102 10.92 1.77 -10.57
C HIS A 102 9.85 1.26 -11.57
N LYS A 103 8.79 0.59 -11.11
CA LYS A 103 7.72 0.06 -11.98
C LYS A 103 6.38 0.73 -11.65
N LYS A 104 5.48 0.78 -12.64
CA LYS A 104 4.18 1.48 -12.52
C LYS A 104 3.33 0.90 -11.39
N GLU A 105 3.37 -0.40 -11.21
CA GLU A 105 2.63 -1.10 -10.17
C GLU A 105 3.12 -0.79 -8.75
N HIS A 106 4.36 -0.30 -8.58
CA HIS A 106 4.86 0.08 -7.26
C HIS A 106 4.11 1.28 -6.65
N TYR A 107 3.39 2.05 -7.47
CA TYR A 107 2.49 3.11 -7.03
C TYR A 107 1.10 2.51 -6.79
N LEU A 108 0.62 2.54 -5.54
CA LEU A 108 -0.63 1.87 -5.19
C LEU A 108 -1.87 2.72 -5.44
N SER A 109 -1.85 3.99 -5.04
CA SER A 109 -2.95 4.94 -5.22
C SER A 109 -2.54 6.33 -4.71
N SER A 110 -2.91 7.38 -5.46
CA SER A 110 -2.72 8.77 -5.04
C SER A 110 -3.83 9.34 -4.14
N ASP A 111 -4.86 8.53 -3.83
CA ASP A 111 -5.86 8.92 -2.85
C ASP A 111 -5.19 9.10 -1.48
N ASN A 112 -5.55 10.15 -0.72
CA ASN A 112 -4.97 10.44 0.59
C ASN A 112 -5.97 10.26 1.74
N GLN A 113 -7.18 9.77 1.45
CA GLN A 113 -8.15 9.45 2.49
C GLN A 113 -7.75 8.15 3.20
N THR A 114 -7.94 8.10 4.51
CA THR A 114 -7.76 6.88 5.30
C THR A 114 -8.98 5.98 5.19
N GLY A 115 -8.82 4.67 5.41
CA GLY A 115 -9.95 3.73 5.38
C GLY A 115 -10.44 3.36 3.97
N THR A 116 -9.66 3.72 2.94
CA THR A 116 -9.96 3.43 1.53
C THR A 116 -9.11 2.27 0.97
N MET A 117 -8.08 1.85 1.72
CA MET A 117 -7.11 0.83 1.33
C MET A 117 -7.00 -0.23 2.43
N TYR A 118 -6.93 -1.50 2.02
CA TYR A 118 -6.64 -2.61 2.91
C TYR A 118 -5.78 -3.65 2.19
N GLY A 119 -5.00 -4.42 2.96
CA GLY A 119 -4.16 -5.46 2.41
C GLY A 119 -4.08 -6.69 3.32
N VAL A 120 -3.77 -7.82 2.71
CA VAL A 120 -3.62 -9.12 3.37
C VAL A 120 -2.35 -9.78 2.86
N VAL A 121 -1.41 -10.05 3.77
CA VAL A 121 -0.21 -10.84 3.45
C VAL A 121 -0.55 -12.32 3.63
N VAL A 122 -0.40 -13.10 2.58
CA VAL A 122 -0.60 -14.54 2.59
C VAL A 122 0.75 -15.23 2.45
N PRO A 123 1.24 -15.90 3.51
CA PRO A 123 2.48 -16.67 3.41
C PRO A 123 2.26 -17.94 2.59
N SER A 124 3.26 -18.33 1.80
CA SER A 124 3.27 -19.61 1.07
C SER A 124 4.33 -20.54 1.65
N GLN A 125 4.00 -21.81 1.87
CA GLN A 125 4.93 -22.77 2.49
C GLN A 125 6.14 -23.02 1.56
N GLY A 126 7.30 -22.52 1.96
CA GLY A 126 8.56 -22.68 1.21
C GLY A 126 8.68 -21.81 -0.04
N GLN A 127 7.79 -20.82 -0.22
CA GLN A 127 7.83 -19.86 -1.32
C GLN A 127 7.70 -18.42 -0.79
N ASP A 128 7.84 -17.47 -1.71
CA ASP A 128 7.59 -16.06 -1.46
C ASP A 128 6.14 -15.82 -0.99
N ALA A 129 5.96 -14.84 -0.12
CA ALA A 129 4.61 -14.44 0.31
C ALA A 129 3.93 -13.66 -0.82
N THR A 130 2.60 -13.62 -0.80
CA THR A 130 1.79 -12.79 -1.70
C THR A 130 1.06 -11.72 -0.91
N LEU A 131 1.15 -10.47 -1.36
CA LEU A 131 0.34 -9.37 -0.86
C LEU A 131 -0.90 -9.22 -1.74
N TYR A 132 -2.08 -9.41 -1.16
CA TYR A 132 -3.33 -8.98 -1.78
C TYR A 132 -3.64 -7.58 -1.29
N ILE A 133 -3.93 -6.67 -2.21
CA ILE A 133 -4.18 -5.27 -1.86
C ILE A 133 -5.35 -4.72 -2.65
N GLY A 134 -6.26 -4.06 -1.93
CA GLY A 134 -7.37 -3.32 -2.48
C GLY A 134 -7.29 -1.85 -2.06
N THR A 135 -7.62 -0.93 -2.97
CA THR A 135 -7.59 0.51 -2.72
C THR A 135 -8.59 1.25 -3.60
N ALA A 136 -9.15 2.32 -3.05
CA ALA A 136 -9.75 3.38 -3.86
C ALA A 136 -8.70 3.99 -4.80
N VAL A 137 -9.11 4.34 -6.02
CA VAL A 137 -8.21 4.80 -7.09
C VAL A 137 -8.36 6.29 -7.42
N GLY A 138 -9.34 6.98 -6.84
CA GLY A 138 -9.54 8.42 -6.99
C GLY A 138 -9.77 8.84 -8.44
N GLY A 139 -10.52 8.04 -9.21
CA GLY A 139 -10.80 8.29 -10.63
C GLY A 139 -9.61 8.10 -11.57
N LYS A 140 -8.51 7.47 -11.11
CA LYS A 140 -7.33 7.14 -11.91
C LYS A 140 -7.25 5.64 -12.22
N GLN A 141 -8.33 5.08 -12.77
CA GLN A 141 -8.50 3.67 -13.07
C GLN A 141 -7.45 3.10 -14.05
N ASP A 142 -6.91 3.94 -14.93
CA ASP A 142 -5.85 3.53 -15.84
C ASP A 142 -4.50 3.36 -15.14
N TYR A 143 -4.27 4.12 -14.06
CA TYR A 143 -2.99 4.15 -13.35
C TYR A 143 -2.94 3.06 -12.28
N PHE A 144 -4.03 2.90 -11.52
CA PHE A 144 -4.07 2.02 -10.36
C PHE A 144 -5.14 0.95 -10.53
N PRO A 145 -4.81 -0.34 -10.29
CA PRO A 145 -5.85 -1.35 -10.12
C PRO A 145 -6.59 -1.12 -8.79
N THR A 146 -7.90 -1.38 -8.77
CA THR A 146 -8.69 -1.30 -7.54
C THR A 146 -8.40 -2.47 -6.60
N ILE A 147 -8.06 -3.64 -7.14
CA ILE A 147 -7.54 -4.79 -6.38
C ILE A 147 -6.50 -5.54 -7.19
N SER A 148 -5.44 -6.02 -6.54
CA SER A 148 -4.41 -6.85 -7.18
C SER A 148 -3.71 -7.77 -6.19
N SER A 149 -3.05 -8.81 -6.70
CA SER A 149 -2.06 -9.59 -5.94
C SER A 149 -0.65 -9.29 -6.43
N ARG A 150 0.26 -9.13 -5.46
CA ARG A 150 1.65 -8.72 -5.65
C ARG A 150 2.59 -9.72 -5.00
N LYS A 151 3.75 -9.90 -5.62
CA LYS A 151 4.84 -10.67 -5.07
C LYS A 151 5.40 -9.95 -3.84
N LEU A 152 5.62 -10.70 -2.76
CA LEU A 152 6.28 -10.22 -1.56
C LEU A 152 7.46 -11.14 -1.23
N PRO A 153 8.56 -11.10 -2.03
CA PRO A 153 9.65 -12.06 -1.92
C PRO A 153 10.35 -12.03 -0.57
N ARG A 154 10.89 -13.18 -0.15
CA ARG A 154 11.66 -13.27 1.10
C ARG A 154 12.85 -12.32 1.10
N ASP A 155 13.56 -12.25 -0.04
CA ASP A 155 14.67 -11.34 -0.26
C ASP A 155 14.17 -9.89 -0.44
N PRO A 156 14.48 -8.96 0.48
CA PRO A 156 14.09 -7.56 0.34
C PRO A 156 14.68 -6.88 -0.90
N GLU A 157 15.82 -7.36 -1.43
CA GLU A 157 16.49 -6.78 -2.59
C GLU A 157 15.99 -7.38 -3.93
N SER A 158 15.00 -8.28 -3.87
CA SER A 158 14.43 -8.88 -5.07
C SER A 158 13.92 -7.82 -6.03
N SER A 159 14.35 -7.89 -7.29
CA SER A 159 13.88 -7.02 -8.38
C SER A 159 12.40 -7.23 -8.72
N ALA A 160 11.76 -8.27 -8.16
CA ALA A 160 10.35 -8.58 -8.29
C ALA A 160 9.50 -8.11 -7.07
N MET A 161 10.10 -7.40 -6.12
CA MET A 161 9.40 -6.89 -4.95
C MET A 161 8.22 -5.98 -5.34
N LEU A 162 7.01 -6.37 -4.93
CA LEU A 162 5.74 -5.70 -5.23
C LEU A 162 5.30 -5.69 -6.70
N ASP A 163 5.97 -6.46 -7.56
CA ASP A 163 5.47 -6.78 -8.91
C ASP A 163 4.12 -7.49 -8.82
N TYR A 164 3.32 -7.44 -9.88
CA TYR A 164 2.15 -8.31 -9.99
C TYR A 164 2.54 -9.80 -9.89
N GLU A 165 1.70 -10.59 -9.24
CA GLU A 165 1.86 -12.04 -9.16
C GLU A 165 1.85 -12.67 -10.56
N LEU A 166 0.94 -12.19 -11.42
CA LEU A 166 0.84 -12.55 -12.83
C LEU A 166 0.60 -11.28 -13.66
N HIS A 167 1.39 -11.08 -14.71
CA HIS A 167 1.19 -9.96 -15.64
C HIS A 167 1.51 -10.38 -17.07
N THR A 168 0.48 -10.42 -17.91
CA THR A 168 0.54 -10.65 -19.35
C THR A 168 -0.45 -9.72 -20.04
N ASP A 169 -0.37 -9.61 -21.37
CA ASP A 169 -1.23 -8.73 -22.16
C ASP A 169 -2.73 -9.02 -21.98
N PHE A 170 -3.10 -10.27 -21.72
CA PHE A 170 -4.50 -10.71 -21.64
C PHE A 170 -4.93 -11.17 -20.25
N VAL A 171 -3.98 -11.60 -19.40
CA VAL A 171 -4.25 -12.14 -18.08
C VAL A 171 -3.29 -11.51 -17.08
N SER A 172 -3.85 -10.81 -16.10
CA SER A 172 -3.09 -10.18 -15.03
C SER A 172 -3.79 -10.39 -13.69
N SER A 173 -3.03 -10.45 -12.60
CA SER A 173 -3.54 -10.63 -11.25
C SER A 173 -4.04 -9.32 -10.64
N LEU A 174 -4.91 -8.63 -11.37
CA LEU A 174 -5.45 -7.33 -11.02
C LEU A 174 -6.85 -7.13 -11.60
N ILE A 175 -7.60 -6.20 -11.01
CA ILE A 175 -8.87 -5.70 -11.52
C ILE A 175 -8.77 -4.18 -11.59
N LYS A 176 -9.20 -3.60 -12.71
CA LYS A 176 -9.36 -2.15 -12.90
C LYS A 176 -10.84 -1.79 -12.93
N ILE A 177 -11.16 -0.60 -12.45
CA ILE A 177 -12.51 -0.03 -12.63
C ILE A 177 -12.68 0.26 -14.14
N PRO A 178 -13.74 -0.21 -14.80
CA PRO A 178 -13.99 0.13 -16.20
C PRO A 178 -14.24 1.64 -16.37
N SER A 179 -13.67 2.24 -17.42
CA SER A 179 -13.87 3.67 -17.72
C SER A 179 -15.36 4.01 -17.94
N ASP A 180 -16.14 3.09 -18.49
CA ASP A 180 -17.58 3.27 -18.69
C ASP A 180 -18.34 3.42 -17.35
N THR A 181 -17.89 2.74 -16.29
CA THR A 181 -18.47 2.90 -14.94
C THR A 181 -18.27 4.31 -14.43
N LEU A 182 -17.09 4.90 -14.65
CA LEU A 182 -16.79 6.28 -14.27
C LEU A 182 -17.50 7.30 -15.16
N ALA A 183 -17.78 6.96 -16.42
CA ALA A 183 -18.59 7.81 -17.29
C ALA A 183 -20.05 7.87 -16.85
N LEU A 184 -20.60 6.75 -16.34
CA LEU A 184 -21.96 6.67 -15.80
C LEU A 184 -22.08 7.31 -14.41
N VAL A 185 -21.11 7.04 -13.54
CA VAL A 185 -21.08 7.54 -12.16
C VAL A 185 -19.73 8.20 -11.91
N SER A 186 -19.67 9.52 -12.09
CA SER A 186 -18.43 10.31 -12.14
C SER A 186 -17.55 10.25 -10.89
N HIS A 187 -18.12 9.89 -9.74
CA HIS A 187 -17.43 9.75 -8.46
C HIS A 187 -17.41 8.30 -7.96
N PHE A 188 -17.63 7.34 -8.85
CA PHE A 188 -17.54 5.92 -8.51
C PHE A 188 -16.13 5.57 -8.06
N ASP A 189 -16.04 4.95 -6.89
CA ASP A 189 -14.81 4.38 -6.37
C ASP A 189 -15.16 3.22 -5.43
N ILE A 190 -14.16 2.40 -5.10
CA ILE A 190 -14.34 1.22 -4.25
C ILE A 190 -13.49 1.39 -2.99
N TYR A 191 -14.15 1.52 -1.85
CA TYR A 191 -13.49 1.66 -0.55
C TYR A 191 -13.29 0.28 0.08
N TYR A 192 -12.04 -0.09 0.34
CA TYR A 192 -11.69 -1.37 0.97
C TYR A 192 -11.62 -1.19 2.49
N VAL A 193 -12.73 -1.49 3.16
CA VAL A 193 -12.91 -1.24 4.60
C VAL A 193 -12.12 -2.24 5.43
N TYR A 194 -12.07 -3.50 5.00
CA TYR A 194 -11.39 -4.57 5.74
C TYR A 194 -10.98 -5.72 4.81
N GLY A 195 -10.04 -6.54 5.27
CA GLY A 195 -9.65 -7.77 4.58
C GLY A 195 -9.01 -8.79 5.52
N PHE A 196 -9.20 -10.07 5.22
CA PHE A 196 -8.67 -11.18 6.01
C PHE A 196 -8.48 -12.43 5.17
N ALA A 197 -7.61 -13.34 5.61
CA ALA A 197 -7.49 -14.68 5.06
C ALA A 197 -8.23 -15.68 5.97
N SER A 198 -8.95 -16.63 5.36
CA SER A 198 -9.62 -17.72 6.07
C SER A 198 -9.66 -18.97 5.20
N GLY A 199 -9.12 -20.07 5.71
CA GLY A 199 -8.90 -21.27 4.91
C GLY A 199 -7.98 -20.98 3.72
N ASN A 200 -8.44 -21.31 2.51
CA ASN A 200 -7.68 -21.12 1.27
C ASN A 200 -8.04 -19.84 0.51
N PHE A 201 -8.75 -18.90 1.16
CA PHE A 201 -9.30 -17.72 0.50
C PHE A 201 -8.91 -16.44 1.22
N VAL A 202 -8.83 -15.36 0.45
CA VAL A 202 -8.72 -13.99 0.93
C VAL A 202 -10.03 -13.28 0.66
N TYR A 203 -10.53 -12.57 1.66
CA TYR A 203 -11.79 -11.83 1.62
C TYR A 203 -11.51 -10.35 1.78
N PHE A 204 -12.18 -9.52 0.99
CA PHE A 204 -12.23 -8.07 1.15
C PHE A 204 -13.67 -7.63 1.34
N LEU A 205 -13.88 -6.73 2.30
CA LEU A 205 -15.17 -6.07 2.54
C LEU A 205 -15.11 -4.67 1.96
N THR A 206 -15.97 -4.39 0.99
CA THR A 206 -15.96 -3.15 0.23
C THR A 206 -17.26 -2.35 0.35
N VAL A 207 -17.14 -1.04 0.15
CA VAL A 207 -18.28 -0.13 -0.01
C VAL A 207 -18.07 0.64 -1.31
N GLN A 208 -19.09 0.74 -2.15
CA GLN A 208 -19.06 1.46 -3.43
C GLN A 208 -20.46 1.97 -3.79
N PRO A 209 -20.58 3.02 -4.62
CA PRO A 209 -21.88 3.43 -5.16
C PRO A 209 -22.54 2.31 -5.97
N GLU A 210 -23.87 2.28 -5.95
CA GLU A 210 -24.64 1.38 -6.81
C GLU A 210 -24.63 1.91 -8.25
N THR A 211 -24.43 1.02 -9.22
CA THR A 211 -24.54 1.35 -10.65
C THR A 211 -25.98 1.13 -11.11
N PRO A 212 -26.59 2.06 -11.87
CA PRO A 212 -27.95 1.92 -12.40
C PRO A 212 -28.17 0.71 -13.31
#